data_AF-A0A919HR46-F1
#
_entry.id   AF-A0A919HR46-F1
#
_cell.length_a   1.000
_cell.length_b   1.000
_cell.length_c   1.000
_cell.angle_alpha   90.00
_cell.angle_beta   90.00
_cell.angle_gamma   90.00
#
_symmetry.space_group_name_H-M   'P 1'
#
loop_
_entity.id
_entity.type
_entity.pdbx_description
1 polymer ?
#
loop_
_entity_poly.entity_id
_entity_poly.type
_entity_poly.pdbx_seq_one_letter_code
_entity_poly.pdbx_strand_id
1 'polypeptide(L)'
;MGYNLATLVKDSEFRWIKGENCIASWSKPTGYRTDFCNVCGSTVPNSLRDVPYVWVPVGLIDERLEMECAGDFCTDDAMPWDETRSPSCHAGPVESLASLLKYLKLNS
;
A
#
# COMPACT_ATOMS: atom_id res chain seq x y z
N MET A 1 -14.36 0.80 7.39
CA MET A 1 -13.34 0.71 8.46
C MET A 1 -12.00 0.81 7.77
N GLY A 2 -11.28 1.91 8.00
CA GLY A 2 -10.24 2.44 7.11
C GLY A 2 -8.89 1.74 7.22
N TYR A 3 -8.80 0.49 6.77
CA TYR A 3 -7.52 -0.17 6.57
C TYR A 3 -7.05 0.10 5.14
N ASN A 4 -5.99 0.89 4.97
CA ASN A 4 -5.25 0.88 3.69
C ASN A 4 -4.38 -0.38 3.66
N LEU A 5 -5.03 -1.55 3.49
CA LEU A 5 -4.33 -2.80 3.28
C LEU A 5 -3.63 -2.72 1.93
N ALA A 6 -2.33 -2.88 1.95
CA ALA A 6 -1.52 -2.79 0.76
C ALA A 6 -0.32 -3.73 0.84
N THR A 7 0.22 -4.04 -0.32
CA THR A 7 1.49 -4.73 -0.48
C THR A 7 2.39 -3.93 -1.43
N LEU A 8 3.64 -4.38 -1.56
CA LEU A 8 4.56 -3.90 -2.57
C LEU A 8 4.83 -5.01 -3.58
N VAL A 9 5.01 -4.62 -4.84
CA VAL A 9 5.56 -5.48 -5.90
C VAL A 9 6.72 -4.75 -6.56
N LYS A 10 7.64 -5.48 -7.19
CA LYS A 10 8.69 -4.85 -8.01
C LYS A 10 8.03 -4.16 -9.20
N ASP A 11 8.54 -3.00 -9.59
CA ASP A 11 8.04 -2.30 -10.77
C ASP A 11 8.13 -3.15 -12.06
N SER A 12 9.19 -3.95 -12.19
CA SER A 12 9.38 -4.93 -13.27
C SER A 12 8.34 -6.05 -13.32
N GLU A 13 7.59 -6.27 -12.24
CA GLU A 13 6.53 -7.27 -12.12
C GLU A 13 5.13 -6.64 -12.23
N PHE A 14 5.05 -5.32 -12.46
CA PHE A 14 3.81 -4.56 -12.56
C PHE A 14 3.65 -3.94 -13.95
N ARG A 15 2.45 -4.01 -14.51
CA ARG A 15 2.10 -3.29 -15.75
C ARG A 15 0.61 -2.97 -15.81
N TRP A 16 0.28 -1.76 -16.23
CA TRP A 16 -1.09 -1.40 -16.59
C TRP A 16 -1.56 -2.14 -17.84
N ILE A 17 -2.72 -2.78 -17.75
CA ILE A 17 -3.37 -3.42 -18.91
C ILE A 17 -4.33 -2.43 -19.60
N LYS A 18 -4.95 -1.54 -18.82
CA LYS A 18 -5.90 -0.51 -19.29
C LYS A 18 -6.02 0.62 -18.27
N GLY A 19 -6.53 1.78 -18.71
CA GLY A 19 -6.95 2.87 -17.82
C GLY A 19 -5.84 3.73 -17.24
N GLU A 20 -4.57 3.49 -17.60
CA GLU A 20 -3.43 4.28 -17.13
C GLU A 20 -3.57 5.77 -17.46
N ASN A 21 -4.17 6.09 -18.62
CA ASN A 21 -4.45 7.45 -19.06
C ASN A 21 -5.52 8.18 -18.22
N CYS A 22 -6.26 7.46 -17.37
CA CYS A 22 -7.24 8.04 -16.46
C CYS A 22 -6.68 8.27 -15.05
N ILE A 23 -5.39 8.00 -14.83
CA ILE A 23 -4.76 8.13 -13.51
C ILE A 23 -4.37 9.58 -13.26
N ALA A 24 -4.82 10.11 -12.12
CA ALA A 24 -4.33 11.35 -11.56
C ALA A 24 -3.50 11.06 -10.30
N SER A 25 -2.53 11.93 -10.04
CA SER A 25 -1.63 11.81 -8.89
C SER A 25 -1.74 13.03 -8.00
N TRP A 26 -1.76 12.79 -6.69
CA TRP A 26 -1.52 13.82 -5.69
C TRP A 26 -0.26 13.48 -4.89
N SER A 27 0.56 14.48 -4.60
CA SER A 27 1.82 14.29 -3.88
C SER A 27 2.11 15.45 -2.94
N LYS A 28 2.56 15.12 -1.73
CA LYS A 28 3.17 16.09 -0.81
C LYS A 28 4.65 16.26 -1.16
N PRO A 29 5.23 17.46 -1.00
CA PRO A 29 6.68 17.65 -1.10
C PRO A 29 7.47 16.69 -0.20
N THR A 30 6.92 16.41 0.99
CA THR A 30 7.49 15.54 2.03
C THR A 30 7.49 14.04 1.69
N GLY A 31 6.98 13.63 0.52
CA GLY A 31 7.20 12.29 -0.01
C GLY A 31 5.95 11.41 -0.14
N TYR A 32 4.87 11.73 0.56
CA TYR A 32 3.60 10.99 0.39
C TYR A 32 3.02 11.20 -1.00
N ARG A 33 2.66 10.12 -1.69
CA ARG A 33 1.99 10.10 -2.99
C ARG A 33 0.79 9.18 -2.92
N THR A 34 -0.30 9.57 -3.57
CA THR A 34 -1.43 8.70 -3.86
C THR A 34 -1.83 8.89 -5.32
N ASP A 35 -2.10 7.79 -6.00
CA ASP A 35 -2.68 7.81 -7.35
C ASP A 35 -4.13 7.33 -7.28
N PHE A 36 -4.98 7.88 -8.13
CA PHE A 36 -6.40 7.56 -8.17
C PHE A 36 -6.97 7.70 -9.59
N CYS A 37 -8.05 6.99 -9.86
CA CYS A 37 -8.79 7.11 -11.12
C CYS A 37 -9.56 8.44 -11.14
N ASN A 38 -9.32 9.29 -12.14
CA ASN A 38 -10.02 10.58 -12.26
C ASN A 38 -11.50 10.44 -12.70
N VAL A 39 -11.94 9.24 -13.07
CA VAL A 39 -13.32 8.95 -13.47
C VAL A 39 -14.19 8.53 -12.28
N CYS A 40 -13.69 7.60 -11.44
CA CYS A 40 -14.46 7.03 -10.34
C CYS A 40 -13.94 7.40 -8.94
N GLY A 41 -12.76 8.02 -8.84
CA GLY A 41 -12.15 8.42 -7.56
C GLY A 41 -11.48 7.29 -6.77
N SER A 42 -11.53 6.05 -7.25
CA SER A 42 -10.88 4.91 -6.58
C SER A 42 -9.36 5.10 -6.50
N THR A 43 -8.77 4.81 -5.34
CA THR A 43 -7.32 4.71 -5.19
C THR A 43 -6.80 3.57 -6.05
N VAL A 44 -5.66 3.76 -6.69
CA VAL A 44 -5.04 2.77 -7.58
C VAL A 44 -3.57 2.57 -7.22
N PRO A 45 -2.88 1.55 -7.77
CA PRO A 45 -1.46 1.39 -7.51
C PRO A 45 -0.64 2.62 -7.88
N ASN A 46 0.41 2.92 -7.11
CA ASN A 46 1.31 4.04 -7.35
C ASN A 46 2.77 3.63 -7.18
N SER A 47 3.64 4.09 -8.08
CA SER A 47 5.09 3.90 -7.94
C SER A 47 5.60 4.68 -6.72
N LEU A 48 6.46 4.03 -5.95
CA LEU A 48 7.22 4.68 -4.89
C LEU A 48 8.31 5.58 -5.50
N ARG A 49 8.63 6.69 -4.82
CA ARG A 49 9.63 7.66 -5.30
C ARG A 49 11.03 7.09 -5.13
N ASP A 50 11.88 7.22 -6.14
CA ASP A 50 13.31 6.87 -6.15
C ASP A 50 13.64 5.40 -5.85
N VAL A 51 12.65 4.49 -5.93
CA VAL A 51 12.83 3.04 -5.70
C VAL A 51 11.96 2.20 -6.66
N PRO A 52 12.38 0.97 -7.02
CA PRO A 52 11.72 0.15 -8.05
C PRO A 52 10.55 -0.68 -7.48
N TYR A 53 9.63 -0.02 -6.77
CA TYR A 53 8.47 -0.69 -6.18
C TYR A 53 7.17 0.05 -6.47
N VAL A 54 6.09 -0.71 -6.58
CA VAL A 54 4.72 -0.21 -6.73
C VAL A 54 3.93 -0.57 -5.48
N TRP A 55 3.31 0.44 -4.86
CA TRP A 55 2.33 0.28 -3.80
C TRP A 55 1.02 -0.19 -4.40
N VAL A 56 0.52 -1.34 -3.94
CA VAL A 56 -0.70 -1.98 -4.46
C VAL A 56 -1.69 -2.14 -3.32
N PRO A 57 -2.81 -1.41 -3.31
CA PRO A 57 -3.91 -1.68 -2.38
C PRO A 57 -4.45 -3.09 -2.61
N VAL A 58 -4.47 -3.93 -1.56
CA VAL A 58 -4.86 -5.35 -1.63
C VAL A 58 -6.32 -5.50 -2.06
N GLY A 59 -7.18 -4.55 -1.68
CA GLY A 59 -8.59 -4.54 -2.07
C GLY A 59 -8.87 -4.38 -3.57
N LEU A 60 -7.84 -4.15 -4.39
CA LEU A 60 -7.95 -4.09 -5.86
C LEU A 60 -7.68 -5.44 -6.54
N ILE A 61 -7.30 -6.47 -5.78
CA ILE A 61 -7.01 -7.80 -6.31
C ILE A 61 -8.33 -8.58 -6.37
N ASP A 62 -8.78 -8.88 -7.59
CA ASP A 62 -10.04 -9.61 -7.83
C ASP A 62 -9.93 -11.10 -7.45
N GLU A 63 -8.72 -11.65 -7.52
CA GLU A 63 -8.45 -13.05 -7.23
C GLU A 63 -8.35 -13.29 -5.73
N ARG A 64 -8.95 -14.40 -5.27
CA ARG A 64 -8.75 -14.83 -3.89
C ARG A 64 -7.31 -15.32 -3.72
N LEU A 65 -6.54 -14.56 -2.97
CA LEU A 65 -5.19 -14.92 -2.54
C LEU A 65 -5.19 -15.29 -1.06
N GLU A 66 -4.48 -16.36 -0.73
CA GLU A 66 -4.13 -16.64 0.66
C GLU A 66 -2.95 -15.73 1.02
N MET A 67 -3.24 -14.64 1.73
CA MET A 67 -2.26 -13.62 2.13
C MET A 67 -2.06 -13.64 3.65
N GLU A 68 -0.81 -13.52 4.07
CA GLU A 68 -0.45 -13.32 5.48
C GLU A 68 -0.30 -11.81 5.74
N CYS A 69 -0.95 -11.29 6.78
CA CYS A 69 -0.74 -9.90 7.19
C CYS A 69 0.64 -9.77 7.83
N ALA A 70 1.53 -9.00 7.19
CA ALA A 70 2.88 -8.77 7.70
C ALA A 70 2.92 -7.87 8.95
N GLY A 71 1.88 -7.06 9.18
CA GLY A 71 1.70 -6.27 10.39
C GLY A 71 0.81 -5.06 10.19
N ASP A 72 0.21 -4.60 11.28
CA ASP A 72 -0.55 -3.34 11.35
C ASP A 72 0.34 -2.22 11.90
N PHE A 73 0.38 -1.09 11.21
CA PHE A 73 1.19 0.07 11.57
C PHE A 73 0.31 1.28 11.87
N CYS A 74 0.84 2.24 12.64
CA CYS A 74 0.13 3.43 13.10
C CYS A 74 -1.13 3.12 13.92
N THR A 75 -1.12 2.05 14.72
CA THR A 75 -2.30 1.61 15.48
C THR A 75 -2.70 2.58 16.60
N ASP A 76 -1.83 3.49 17.03
CA ASP A 76 -2.17 4.55 17.99
C ASP A 76 -3.12 5.60 17.40
N ASP A 77 -3.10 5.79 16.07
CA ASP A 77 -4.00 6.69 15.35
C ASP A 77 -5.37 6.04 15.06
N ALA A 78 -5.54 4.77 15.42
CA ALA A 78 -6.75 4.04 15.13
C ALA A 78 -7.89 4.41 16.07
N MET A 79 -9.10 4.43 15.52
CA MET A 79 -10.30 4.75 16.29
C MET A 79 -10.70 3.59 17.21
N PRO A 80 -11.39 3.85 18.34
CA PRO A 80 -11.74 2.80 19.30
C PRO A 80 -12.57 1.64 18.74
N TRP A 81 -13.32 1.88 17.65
CA TRP A 81 -14.11 0.86 16.96
C TRP A 81 -13.29 0.00 15.99
N ASP A 82 -12.00 0.29 15.80
CA ASP A 82 -11.07 -0.53 15.03
C ASP A 82 -10.49 -1.64 15.93
N GLU A 83 -11.28 -2.71 16.05
CA GLU A 83 -11.00 -3.85 16.94
C GLU A 83 -10.31 -5.02 16.20
N THR A 84 -10.22 -5.00 14.87
CA THR A 84 -9.62 -6.09 14.09
C THR A 84 -8.13 -5.82 13.89
N ARG A 85 -7.30 -6.67 14.50
CA ARG A 85 -5.84 -6.54 14.49
C ARG A 85 -5.18 -7.87 14.16
N SER A 86 -4.09 -7.80 13.41
CA SER A 86 -3.14 -8.89 13.23
C SER A 86 -2.31 -9.10 14.51
N PRO A 87 -1.67 -10.27 14.68
CA PRO A 87 -0.78 -10.52 15.82
C PRO A 87 0.44 -9.57 15.88
N SER A 88 0.83 -8.94 14.77
CA SER A 88 1.95 -8.01 14.68
C SER A 88 1.44 -6.58 14.58
N CYS A 89 1.27 -5.91 15.73
CA CYS A 89 0.80 -4.54 15.81
C CYS A 89 1.91 -3.58 16.22
N HIS A 90 1.97 -2.43 15.54
CA HIS A 90 2.93 -1.37 15.78
C HIS A 90 2.20 -0.05 16.00
N ALA A 91 2.53 0.64 17.10
CA ALA A 91 1.96 1.93 17.47
C ALA A 91 2.16 3.00 16.39
N GLY A 92 3.37 3.05 15.81
CA GLY A 92 3.77 4.02 14.79
C GLY A 92 4.00 3.43 13.40
N PRO A 93 4.51 4.24 12.45
CA PRO A 93 4.83 3.79 11.10
C PRO A 93 6.05 2.87 11.08
N VAL A 94 6.28 2.20 9.96
CA VAL A 94 7.57 1.54 9.68
C VAL A 94 8.72 2.53 9.76
N GLU A 95 9.84 2.11 10.36
CA GLU A 95 11.03 2.95 10.52
C GLU A 95 11.68 3.35 9.18
N SER A 96 11.58 2.47 8.18
CA SER A 96 12.15 2.68 6.85
C SER A 96 11.50 1.78 5.81
N LEU A 97 11.68 2.11 4.54
CA LEU A 97 11.31 1.22 3.43
C LEU A 97 12.04 -0.13 3.54
N ALA A 98 13.33 -0.15 3.92
CA ALA A 98 14.08 -1.39 4.07
C ALA A 98 13.47 -2.32 5.14
N SER A 99 13.00 -1.76 6.25
CA SER A 99 12.27 -2.50 7.29
C SER A 99 10.96 -3.05 6.75
N LEU A 100 10.19 -2.25 6.01
CA LEU A 100 8.95 -2.70 5.37
C LEU A 100 9.19 -3.86 4.38
N LEU A 101 10.22 -3.77 3.54
CA LEU A 101 10.57 -4.84 2.61
C LEU A 101 10.97 -6.14 3.32
N LYS A 102 11.55 -6.06 4.54
CA LYS A 102 11.81 -7.25 5.38
C LYS A 102 10.51 -7.88 5.86
N TYR A 103 9.57 -7.09 6.37
CA TYR A 103 8.24 -7.56 6.77
C TYR A 103 7.51 -8.25 5.62
N LEU A 104 7.56 -7.66 4.42
CA LEU A 104 6.93 -8.20 3.22
C LEU A 104 7.71 -9.35 2.55
N LYS A 105 8.87 -9.74 3.09
CA LYS A 105 9.74 -10.80 2.53
C LYS A 105 10.14 -10.51 1.06
N LEU A 106 10.29 -9.23 0.69
CA LEU A 106 10.62 -8.76 -0.67
C LEU A 106 12.11 -8.49 -0.88
N ASN A 107 12.93 -8.60 0.17
CA ASN A 107 14.37 -8.43 0.04
C ASN A 107 14.97 -9.67 -0.64
N SER A 108 15.76 -9.40 -1.67
CA SER A 108 16.67 -10.39 -2.27
C SER A 108 17.89 -10.59 -1.37
#